data_AF-A0AA97EFH2-F1
#
_entry.id   AF-A0AA97EFH2-F1
#
_cell.length_a   1.000
_cell.length_b   1.000
_cell.length_c   1.000
_cell.angle_alpha   90.00
_cell.angle_beta   90.00
_cell.angle_gamma   90.00
#
_symmetry.space_group_name_H-M   'P 1'
#
loop_
_entity.id
_entity.type
_entity.pdbx_description
1 polymer ?
#
loop_
_entity_poly.entity_id
_entity_poly.type
_entity_poly.pdbx_seq_one_letter_code
_entity_poly.pdbx_strand_id
1 'polypeptide(L)'
;METQEVYRGRLIDHIQLVVQDLAASQTFYTAIFDALNIPMGGTGDGFFWADELFVSTSNSEAAQGILTGRHHLAFQARDRAMVDAFYQAALAHGGRDNGAPGERGYHPGYYAAFVLDPDGNNIEAVYHGEANRSTPAVRITF
;
A
#
# COMPACT_ATOMS: atom_id res chain seq x y z
N MET A 1 0.68 9.74 -25.36
CA MET A 1 -0.04 10.92 -24.86
C MET A 1 0.73 11.35 -23.62
N GLU A 2 1.59 12.37 -23.74
CA GLU A 2 2.45 12.78 -22.64
C GLU A 2 1.60 13.48 -21.58
N THR A 3 1.15 12.72 -20.60
CA THR A 3 0.66 13.27 -19.35
C THR A 3 1.89 13.82 -18.61
N GLN A 4 2.25 15.08 -18.86
CA GLN A 4 3.41 15.73 -18.22
C GLN A 4 3.13 16.18 -16.78
N GLU A 5 1.89 16.01 -16.29
CA GLU A 5 1.49 16.42 -14.96
C GLU A 5 0.52 15.41 -14.35
N VAL A 6 0.84 14.91 -13.15
CA VAL A 6 -0.01 14.00 -12.36
C VAL A 6 -0.12 14.55 -10.94
N TYR A 7 -1.34 14.62 -10.42
CA TYR A 7 -1.58 15.05 -9.04
C TYR A 7 -1.34 13.88 -8.10
N ARG A 8 -0.38 14.02 -7.19
CA ARG A 8 -0.02 13.02 -6.18
C ARG A 8 -0.35 13.60 -4.81
N GLY A 9 -1.36 13.03 -4.14
CA GLY A 9 -1.98 13.54 -2.90
C GLY A 9 -3.39 12.98 -2.73
N ARG A 10 -4.19 13.50 -1.78
CA ARG A 10 -5.55 13.02 -1.46
C ARG A 10 -6.56 13.26 -2.59
N LEU A 11 -6.58 12.34 -3.56
CA LEU A 11 -7.70 12.12 -4.48
C LEU A 11 -8.71 11.14 -3.87
N ILE A 12 -8.20 10.14 -3.16
CA ILE A 12 -8.99 9.16 -2.42
C ILE A 12 -8.86 9.52 -0.94
N ASP A 13 -9.97 9.51 -0.21
CA ASP A 13 -9.95 9.75 1.24
C ASP A 13 -9.59 8.49 2.01
N HIS A 14 -10.24 7.37 1.69
CA HIS A 14 -9.91 6.05 2.22
C HIS A 14 -10.46 4.92 1.34
N ILE A 15 -9.94 3.72 1.56
CA ILE A 15 -10.39 2.46 0.95
C ILE A 15 -10.46 1.37 2.02
N GLN A 16 -11.28 0.34 1.78
CA GLN A 16 -11.39 -0.81 2.66
C GLN A 16 -11.13 -2.11 1.91
N LEU A 17 -10.23 -2.93 2.46
CA LEU A 17 -10.07 -4.32 2.07
C LEU A 17 -10.79 -5.22 3.07
N VAL A 18 -11.55 -6.18 2.55
CA VAL A 18 -12.15 -7.26 3.31
C VAL A 18 -11.34 -8.52 3.06
N VAL A 19 -10.73 -9.04 4.13
CA VAL A 19 -9.75 -10.12 4.11
C VAL A 19 -10.24 -11.36 4.86
N GLN A 20 -9.72 -12.52 4.49
CA GLN A 20 -10.09 -13.80 5.08
C GLN A 20 -9.42 -14.03 6.43
N ASP A 21 -8.14 -13.65 6.56
CA ASP A 21 -7.36 -13.77 7.79
C ASP A 21 -6.79 -12.40 8.19
N LEU A 22 -7.41 -11.78 9.19
CA LEU A 22 -7.03 -10.46 9.67
C LEU A 22 -5.66 -10.48 10.36
N ALA A 23 -5.30 -11.56 11.06
CA ALA A 23 -4.03 -11.62 11.78
C ALA A 23 -2.85 -11.76 10.81
N ALA A 24 -3.00 -12.60 9.78
CA ALA A 24 -2.03 -12.71 8.71
C ALA A 24 -1.91 -11.37 7.94
N SER A 25 -3.04 -10.75 7.61
CA SER A 25 -3.06 -9.44 6.95
C SER A 25 -2.40 -8.37 7.81
N GLN A 26 -2.71 -8.29 9.09
CA GLN A 26 -2.13 -7.28 9.98
C GLN A 26 -0.62 -7.44 10.09
N THR A 27 -0.12 -8.68 10.22
CA THR A 27 1.32 -8.96 10.22
C THR A 27 2.00 -8.47 8.94
N PHE A 28 1.40 -8.78 7.78
CA PHE A 28 1.90 -8.35 6.48
C PHE A 28 1.89 -6.82 6.34
N TYR A 29 0.74 -6.18 6.60
CA TYR A 29 0.54 -4.75 6.42
C TYR A 29 1.38 -3.91 7.39
N THR A 30 1.52 -4.32 8.64
CA THR A 30 2.42 -3.65 9.59
C THR A 30 3.87 -3.66 9.07
N ALA A 31 4.36 -4.80 8.56
CA ALA A 31 5.74 -4.89 8.07
C ALA A 31 6.01 -3.98 6.86
N ILE A 32 5.09 -3.94 5.89
CA ILE A 32 5.27 -3.07 4.72
C ILE A 32 5.09 -1.59 5.07
N PHE A 33 4.22 -1.26 6.03
CA PHE A 33 4.01 0.13 6.46
C PHE A 33 5.19 0.65 7.27
N ASP A 34 5.82 -0.18 8.10
CA ASP A 34 7.08 0.16 8.78
C ASP A 34 8.17 0.49 7.75
N ALA A 35 8.31 -0.31 6.69
CA ALA A 35 9.27 -0.03 5.61
C ALA A 35 8.98 1.28 4.85
N LEU A 36 7.70 1.66 4.74
CA LEU A 36 7.23 2.89 4.10
C LEU A 36 7.23 4.11 5.05
N ASN A 37 7.53 3.92 6.34
CA ASN A 37 7.37 4.92 7.41
C ASN A 37 5.92 5.43 7.56
N ILE A 38 4.94 4.54 7.38
CA ILE A 38 3.53 4.82 7.60
C ILE A 38 3.15 4.21 8.96
N PRO A 39 2.79 5.00 9.98
CA PRO A 39 2.40 4.44 11.27
C PRO A 39 1.04 3.75 11.17
N MET A 40 0.87 2.65 11.91
CA MET A 40 -0.45 2.09 12.16
C MET A 40 -1.34 3.12 12.85
N GLY A 41 -2.56 3.31 12.33
CA GLY A 41 -3.54 4.25 12.89
C GLY A 41 -4.33 3.66 14.05
N GLY A 42 -4.64 2.36 14.00
CA GLY A 42 -5.29 1.65 15.09
C GLY A 42 -5.77 0.25 14.72
N THR A 43 -6.21 -0.49 15.75
CA THR A 43 -6.70 -1.86 15.66
C THR A 43 -7.96 -2.00 16.52
N GLY A 44 -8.88 -2.87 16.13
CA GLY A 44 -10.06 -3.21 16.92
C GLY A 44 -10.58 -4.60 16.58
N ASP A 45 -11.72 -4.96 17.17
CA ASP A 45 -12.34 -6.25 16.92
C ASP A 45 -12.77 -6.36 15.45
N GLY A 46 -12.04 -7.17 14.68
CA GLY A 46 -12.34 -7.42 13.27
C GLY A 46 -11.77 -6.39 12.27
N PHE A 47 -10.92 -5.45 12.70
CA PHE A 47 -10.28 -4.50 11.78
C PHE A 47 -8.95 -3.91 12.27
N PHE A 48 -8.18 -3.36 11.33
CA PHE A 48 -7.10 -2.40 11.57
C PHE A 48 -7.05 -1.36 10.45
N TRP A 49 -6.32 -0.27 10.66
CA TRP A 49 -6.13 0.75 9.64
C TRP A 49 -4.79 1.47 9.75
N ALA A 50 -4.32 2.01 8.63
CA ALA A 50 -3.17 2.90 8.55
C ALA A 50 -3.40 3.93 7.43
N ASP A 51 -3.36 5.21 7.79
CA ASP A 51 -3.69 6.34 6.92
C ASP A 51 -5.03 6.10 6.16
N GLU A 52 -4.97 5.95 4.84
CA GLU A 52 -6.15 5.81 3.96
C GLU A 52 -6.61 4.34 3.80
N LEU A 53 -5.85 3.36 4.31
CA LEU A 53 -6.20 1.94 4.19
C LEU A 53 -6.87 1.42 5.45
N PHE A 54 -8.08 0.90 5.29
CA PHE A 54 -8.77 0.07 6.27
C PHE A 54 -8.74 -1.39 5.83
N VAL A 55 -8.53 -2.30 6.77
CA VAL A 55 -8.59 -3.75 6.53
C VAL A 55 -9.51 -4.38 7.57
N SER A 56 -10.44 -5.20 7.12
CA SER A 56 -11.47 -5.79 7.98
C SER A 56 -11.73 -7.25 7.65
N THR A 57 -12.14 -8.03 8.64
CA THR A 57 -12.69 -9.37 8.37
C THR A 57 -14.05 -9.26 7.69
N SER A 58 -14.47 -10.30 6.96
CA SER A 58 -15.82 -10.41 6.40
C SER A 58 -16.93 -10.22 7.45
N ASN A 59 -16.68 -10.62 8.70
CA ASN A 59 -17.68 -10.59 9.76
C ASN A 59 -17.68 -9.28 10.57
N SER A 60 -16.82 -8.31 10.21
CA SER A 60 -16.81 -7.00 10.87
C SER A 60 -18.09 -6.23 10.54
N GLU A 61 -18.68 -5.54 11.52
CA GLU A 61 -19.82 -4.64 11.27
C GLU A 61 -19.49 -3.52 10.27
N ALA A 62 -18.19 -3.16 10.18
CA ALA A 62 -17.69 -2.18 9.24
C ALA A 62 -17.51 -2.75 7.81
N ALA A 63 -17.62 -4.06 7.60
CA ALA A 63 -17.39 -4.71 6.31
C ALA A 63 -18.71 -5.10 5.61
N GLN A 64 -18.69 -5.15 4.27
CA GLN A 64 -19.84 -5.58 3.47
C GLN A 64 -19.99 -7.11 3.36
N GLY A 65 -19.34 -7.89 4.23
CA GLY A 65 -19.47 -9.36 4.25
C GLY A 65 -18.71 -10.13 3.17
N ILE A 66 -18.22 -9.47 2.12
CA ILE A 66 -17.65 -10.11 0.92
C ILE A 66 -16.16 -9.79 0.84
N LEU A 67 -15.31 -10.80 0.64
CA LEU A 67 -13.88 -10.61 0.42
C LEU A 67 -13.63 -9.71 -0.79
N THR A 68 -12.71 -8.76 -0.65
CA THR A 68 -12.40 -7.80 -1.71
C THR A 68 -11.83 -8.47 -2.97
N GLY A 69 -11.05 -9.56 -2.82
CA GLY A 69 -10.39 -10.24 -3.94
C GLY A 69 -9.30 -9.38 -4.60
N ARG A 70 -8.71 -9.84 -5.72
CA ARG A 70 -7.47 -9.35 -6.40
C ARG A 70 -7.40 -7.83 -6.75
N HIS A 71 -7.47 -6.95 -5.76
CA HIS A 71 -7.32 -5.50 -5.95
C HIS A 71 -5.86 -5.12 -6.13
N HIS A 72 -5.62 -3.99 -6.80
CA HIS A 72 -4.29 -3.43 -6.96
C HIS A 72 -4.20 -2.10 -6.22
N LEU A 73 -3.22 -2.00 -5.32
CA LEU A 73 -2.97 -0.82 -4.50
C LEU A 73 -1.49 -0.46 -4.55
N ALA A 74 -1.19 0.82 -4.80
CA ALA A 74 0.18 1.31 -4.90
C ALA A 74 0.44 2.38 -3.85
N PHE A 75 1.46 2.16 -3.03
CA PHE A 75 1.94 3.12 -2.04
C PHE A 75 3.13 3.91 -2.58
N GLN A 76 3.17 5.19 -2.26
CA GLN A 76 4.29 6.04 -2.67
C GLN A 76 5.50 5.77 -1.79
N ALA A 77 6.61 5.42 -2.45
CA ALA A 77 7.93 5.43 -1.86
C ALA A 77 8.62 6.77 -2.09
N ARG A 78 9.50 7.16 -1.17
CA ARG A 78 10.28 8.40 -1.29
C ARG A 78 11.53 8.24 -2.15
N ASP A 79 12.04 7.02 -2.27
CA ASP A 79 13.28 6.67 -2.98
C ASP A 79 13.27 5.17 -3.37
N ARG A 80 14.26 4.74 -4.15
CA ARG A 80 14.40 3.33 -4.58
C ARG A 80 14.69 2.39 -3.41
N ALA A 81 15.47 2.82 -2.42
CA ALA A 81 15.83 2.00 -1.27
C ALA A 81 14.59 1.62 -0.44
N MET A 82 13.61 2.52 -0.34
CA MET A 82 12.32 2.27 0.30
C MET A 82 11.47 1.26 -0.48
N VAL A 83 11.50 1.29 -1.81
CA VAL A 83 10.86 0.25 -2.64
C VAL A 83 11.50 -1.12 -2.39
N ASP A 84 12.83 -1.16 -2.32
CA ASP A 84 13.57 -2.41 -2.03
C ASP A 84 13.25 -2.92 -0.61
N ALA A 85 13.23 -2.03 0.38
CA ALA A 85 12.91 -2.37 1.77
C ALA A 85 11.47 -2.88 1.93
N PHE A 86 10.51 -2.22 1.27
CA PHE A 86 9.11 -2.69 1.19
C PHE A 86 9.03 -4.12 0.65
N TYR A 87 9.73 -4.40 -0.44
CA TYR A 87 9.69 -5.71 -1.08
C TYR A 87 10.27 -6.81 -0.17
N GLN A 88 11.42 -6.54 0.47
CA GLN A 88 12.02 -7.50 1.40
C GLN A 88 11.12 -7.74 2.63
N ALA A 89 10.54 -6.68 3.20
CA ALA A 89 9.63 -6.77 4.33
C ALA A 89 8.39 -7.60 3.98
N ALA A 90 7.78 -7.34 2.81
CA ALA A 90 6.63 -8.07 2.32
C ALA A 90 6.91 -9.58 2.21
N LEU A 91 8.00 -9.97 1.54
CA LEU A 91 8.36 -11.38 1.36
C LEU A 91 8.64 -12.08 2.69
N ALA A 92 9.26 -11.39 3.65
CA ALA A 92 9.54 -11.94 4.97
C ALA A 92 8.27 -12.16 5.82
N HIS A 93 7.16 -11.48 5.51
CA HIS A 93 5.94 -11.46 6.32
C HIS A 93 4.70 -11.99 5.59
N GLY A 94 4.89 -13.03 4.76
CA GLY A 94 3.79 -13.77 4.13
C GLY A 94 3.36 -13.23 2.77
N GLY A 95 3.99 -12.17 2.28
CA GLY A 95 3.85 -11.72 0.90
C GLY A 95 4.48 -12.70 -0.08
N ARG A 96 3.92 -12.76 -1.29
CA ARG A 96 4.48 -13.55 -2.40
C ARG A 96 4.99 -12.63 -3.49
N ASP A 97 6.07 -13.02 -4.14
CA ASP A 97 6.60 -12.25 -5.27
C ASP A 97 5.56 -12.12 -6.38
N ASN A 98 5.43 -10.90 -6.92
CA ASN A 98 4.65 -10.60 -8.11
C ASN A 98 5.41 -9.65 -9.06
N GLY A 99 6.70 -9.40 -8.79
CA GLY A 99 7.53 -8.48 -9.55
C GLY A 99 8.58 -7.82 -8.67
N ALA A 100 9.80 -8.35 -8.72
CA ALA A 100 10.96 -7.81 -8.01
C ALA A 100 11.20 -6.30 -8.28
N PRO A 101 11.86 -5.57 -7.36
CA PRO A 101 12.18 -4.17 -7.53
C PRO A 101 12.92 -3.91 -8.85
N GLY A 102 12.48 -2.87 -9.56
CA GLY A 102 13.14 -2.45 -10.79
C GLY A 102 12.42 -1.33 -11.52
N GLU A 103 13.06 -0.82 -12.57
CA GLU A 103 12.43 0.14 -13.48
C GLU A 103 11.29 -0.50 -14.26
N ARG A 104 10.25 0.28 -14.55
CA ARG A 104 9.10 -0.09 -15.37
C ARG A 104 8.98 0.89 -16.53
N GLY A 105 8.72 0.38 -17.73
CA GLY A 105 8.61 1.17 -18.96
C GLY A 105 7.34 2.03 -19.07
N TYR A 106 6.72 2.42 -17.95
CA TYR A 106 5.50 3.23 -17.92
C TYR A 106 5.80 4.72 -18.15
N HIS A 107 6.85 5.23 -17.49
CA HIS A 107 7.48 6.52 -17.76
C HIS A 107 8.89 6.54 -17.16
N PRO A 108 9.78 7.47 -17.57
CA PRO A 108 11.12 7.57 -17.00
C PRO A 108 11.09 7.71 -15.47
N GLY A 109 11.93 6.93 -14.78
CA GLY A 109 12.08 6.98 -13.32
C GLY A 109 11.05 6.18 -12.53
N TYR A 110 10.13 5.47 -13.18
CA TYR A 110 9.17 4.59 -12.51
C TYR A 110 9.89 3.34 -11.99
N TYR A 111 10.34 3.40 -10.73
CA TYR A 111 10.93 2.27 -10.02
C TYR A 111 9.93 1.68 -9.03
N ALA A 112 9.60 0.41 -9.17
CA ALA A 112 8.56 -0.23 -8.36
C ALA A 112 8.84 -1.70 -8.06
N ALA A 113 8.14 -2.20 -7.05
CA ALA A 113 8.09 -3.61 -6.68
C ALA A 113 6.65 -4.02 -6.39
N PHE A 114 6.32 -5.29 -6.68
CA PHE A 114 4.97 -5.84 -6.59
C PHE A 114 5.00 -7.14 -5.79
N VAL A 115 4.06 -7.26 -4.87
CA VAL A 115 3.85 -8.47 -4.06
C VAL A 115 2.37 -8.79 -3.97
N LEU A 116 2.04 -10.08 -3.85
CA LEU A 116 0.71 -10.49 -3.45
C LEU A 116 0.63 -10.54 -1.93
N ASP A 117 -0.38 -9.89 -1.35
CA ASP A 117 -0.71 -10.05 0.07
C ASP A 117 -1.27 -11.47 0.37
N PRO A 118 -1.57 -11.81 1.63
CA PRO A 118 -2.12 -13.10 2.01
C PRO A 118 -3.41 -13.50 1.28
N ASP A 119 -4.25 -12.51 0.93
CA ASP A 119 -5.52 -12.70 0.24
C ASP A 119 -5.41 -12.60 -1.29
N GLY A 120 -4.23 -12.26 -1.82
CA GLY A 120 -3.94 -12.19 -3.25
C GLY A 120 -4.17 -10.82 -3.90
N ASN A 121 -4.28 -9.75 -3.12
CA ASN A 121 -4.22 -8.37 -3.61
C ASN A 121 -2.80 -8.06 -4.13
N ASN A 122 -2.71 -7.35 -5.26
CA ASN A 122 -1.45 -6.89 -5.84
C ASN A 122 -1.01 -5.57 -5.21
N ILE A 123 -0.11 -5.64 -4.25
CA ILE A 123 0.40 -4.49 -3.52
C ILE A 123 1.71 -4.01 -4.14
N GLU A 124 1.78 -2.72 -4.44
CA GLU A 124 2.92 -2.06 -5.05
C GLU A 124 3.51 -1.01 -4.10
N ALA A 125 4.84 -0.89 -4.09
CA ALA A 125 5.51 0.33 -3.70
C ALA A 125 6.17 0.95 -4.93
N VAL A 126 5.95 2.25 -5.14
CA VAL A 126 6.41 2.97 -6.34
C VAL A 126 7.13 4.25 -5.99
N TYR A 127 8.29 4.44 -6.62
CA TYR A 127 9.03 5.68 -6.68
C TYR A 127 9.02 6.19 -8.13
N HIS A 128 8.60 7.44 -8.34
CA HIS A 128 8.45 8.04 -9.68
C HIS A 128 9.69 8.82 -10.16
N GLY A 129 10.83 8.67 -9.50
CA GLY A 129 12.03 9.46 -9.77
C GLY A 129 12.07 10.78 -9.00
N GLU A 130 13.12 11.56 -9.22
CA GLU A 130 13.26 12.89 -8.62
C GLU A 130 12.16 13.82 -9.14
N ALA A 131 11.43 14.46 -8.21
CA ALA A 131 10.35 15.37 -8.55
C ALA A 131 10.17 16.45 -7.47
N ASN A 132 9.75 17.64 -7.90
CA ASN A 132 9.33 18.70 -6.99
C ASN A 132 7.88 18.41 -6.54
N ARG A 133 7.69 18.11 -5.25
CA ARG A 133 6.37 17.87 -4.66
C ARG A 133 5.85 19.19 -4.08
N SER A 134 4.63 19.60 -4.45
CA SER A 134 4.01 20.82 -3.92
C SER A 134 3.70 20.73 -2.41
N THR A 135 3.47 19.50 -1.89
CA THR A 135 3.49 19.14 -0.47
C THR A 135 3.64 17.61 -0.34
N PRO A 136 4.34 17.07 0.68
CA PRO A 136 4.47 15.61 0.87
C PRO A 136 3.15 14.91 1.25
N ALA A 137 2.18 15.64 1.83
CA ALA A 137 0.81 15.19 2.11
C ALA A 137 -0.12 16.41 2.36
N VAL A 138 -1.44 16.21 2.31
CA VAL A 138 -2.41 17.19 2.84
C VAL A 138 -2.41 17.04 4.36
N ARG A 139 -1.81 17.99 5.09
CA ARG A 139 -1.79 17.98 6.56
C ARG A 139 -3.06 18.62 7.10
N ILE A 140 -3.95 17.83 7.69
CA ILE A 140 -5.15 18.29 8.40
C ILE A 140 -4.89 18.12 9.91
N THR A 141 -5.03 19.19 10.69
CA THR A 141 -4.93 19.16 12.16
C THR A 141 -6.22 19.72 12.75
N PHE A 142 -6.84 19.00 13.69
CA PHE A 142 -8.08 19.40 14.36
C PHE A 142 -7.79 20.21 15.62
#